data_AF-A0A8T5RDF7-F1
#
_entry.id   AF-A0A8T5RDF7-F1
#
_cell.length_a   1.000
_cell.length_b   1.000
_cell.length_c   1.000
_cell.angle_alpha   90.00
_cell.angle_beta   90.00
_cell.angle_gamma   90.00
#
_symmetry.space_group_name_H-M   'P 1'
#
loop_
_entity.id
_entity.type
_entity.pdbx_description
1 polymer ?
#
loop_
_entity_poly.entity_id
_entity_poly.type
_entity_poly.pdbx_seq_one_letter_code
_entity_poly.pdbx_strand_id
1 'polypeptide(L)'
;MKKEKFSKAAIKYLSKLGIFLSAFSLSLGILYFFLPTNSTLYDLFGFALIISWFLNGALVYFTDIYLNKNFYMGKRINRLSYYYLALFITSILLMVFGIILSAFIISGPLLVLGNIMIITGFLISNLYGFHFCIVTFTNINNRGAWTFE
;
A
#
# COMPACT_ATOMS: atom_id res chain seq x y z
N MET A 1 26.17 5.03 15.33
CA MET A 1 26.58 4.01 14.33
C MET A 1 25.72 2.73 14.23
N LYS A 2 25.51 1.90 15.27
CA LYS A 2 24.73 0.63 15.13
C LYS A 2 23.23 0.85 14.87
N LYS A 3 22.62 1.84 15.55
CA LYS A 3 21.18 2.17 15.43
C LYS A 3 20.83 2.77 14.05
N GLU A 4 21.74 3.54 13.48
CA GLU A 4 21.61 4.23 12.18
C GLU A 4 21.67 3.24 11.00
N LYS A 5 22.61 2.27 11.06
CA LYS A 5 22.68 1.20 10.06
C LYS A 5 21.43 0.33 10.10
N PHE A 6 20.89 0.09 11.29
CA PHE A 6 19.69 -0.70 11.49
C PHE A 6 18.44 0.01 10.93
N SER A 7 18.23 1.29 11.22
CA SER A 7 17.06 2.04 10.73
C SER A 7 17.05 2.16 9.20
N LYS A 8 18.19 2.48 8.59
CA LYS A 8 18.31 2.51 7.13
C LYS A 8 18.06 1.14 6.49
N ALA A 9 18.60 0.07 7.08
CA ALA A 9 18.38 -1.29 6.60
C ALA A 9 16.90 -1.69 6.72
N ALA A 10 16.23 -1.31 7.82
CA ALA A 10 14.82 -1.58 8.05
C ALA A 10 13.93 -0.90 7.00
N ILE A 11 14.08 0.41 6.77
CA ILE A 11 13.29 1.13 5.75
C ILE A 11 13.54 0.54 4.36
N LYS A 12 14.79 0.17 4.04
CA LYS A 12 15.13 -0.45 2.77
C LYS A 12 14.47 -1.82 2.60
N TYR A 13 14.48 -2.64 3.66
CA TYR A 13 13.84 -3.95 3.68
C TYR A 13 12.31 -3.81 3.53
N LEU A 14 11.69 -2.95 4.32
CA LEU A 14 10.25 -2.67 4.26
C LEU A 14 9.84 -2.19 2.86
N SER A 15 10.61 -1.28 2.27
CA SER A 15 10.33 -0.78 0.91
C SER A 15 10.44 -1.92 -0.13
N LYS A 16 11.48 -2.76 -0.06
CA LYS A 16 11.65 -3.88 -0.99
C LYS A 16 10.52 -4.91 -0.86
N LEU A 17 10.14 -5.22 0.37
CA LEU A 17 9.09 -6.18 0.66
C LEU A 17 7.71 -5.61 0.25
N GLY A 18 7.46 -4.33 0.50
CA GLY A 18 6.26 -3.63 0.03
C GLY A 18 6.13 -3.56 -1.49
N ILE A 19 7.24 -3.34 -2.22
CA ILE A 19 7.29 -3.44 -3.70
C ILE A 19 6.88 -4.85 -4.14
N PHE A 20 7.51 -5.88 -3.56
CA PHE A 20 7.23 -7.27 -3.91
C PHE A 20 5.77 -7.63 -3.65
N LEU A 21 5.24 -7.33 -2.46
CA LEU A 21 3.87 -7.66 -2.11
C LEU A 21 2.85 -6.88 -2.91
N SER A 22 3.10 -5.60 -3.21
CA SER A 22 2.17 -4.82 -4.03
C SER A 22 2.13 -5.34 -5.47
N ALA A 23 3.29 -5.67 -6.05
CA ALA A 23 3.37 -6.29 -7.38
C ALA A 23 2.70 -7.68 -7.39
N PHE A 24 2.97 -8.49 -6.37
CA PHE A 24 2.35 -9.81 -6.21
C PHE A 24 0.83 -9.71 -6.06
N SER A 25 0.35 -8.77 -5.24
CA SER A 25 -1.09 -8.50 -5.06
C SER A 25 -1.74 -8.05 -6.36
N LEU A 26 -1.12 -7.16 -7.13
CA LEU A 26 -1.63 -6.74 -8.44
C LEU A 26 -1.73 -7.91 -9.42
N SER A 27 -0.71 -8.76 -9.50
CA SER A 27 -0.73 -9.97 -10.33
C SER A 27 -1.85 -10.92 -9.93
N LEU A 28 -2.03 -11.15 -8.62
CA LEU A 28 -3.14 -11.96 -8.12
C LEU A 28 -4.51 -11.32 -8.39
N GLY A 29 -4.61 -10.00 -8.30
CA GLY A 29 -5.84 -9.26 -8.64
C GLY A 29 -6.24 -9.40 -10.11
N ILE A 30 -5.28 -9.59 -11.02
CA ILE A 30 -5.58 -9.93 -12.43
C ILE A 30 -6.08 -11.38 -12.53
N LEU A 31 -5.40 -12.31 -11.86
CA LEU A 31 -5.79 -13.73 -11.83
C LEU A 31 -7.18 -13.94 -11.23
N TYR A 32 -7.59 -13.06 -10.31
CA TYR A 32 -8.92 -13.05 -9.68
C TYR A 32 -10.06 -13.05 -10.71
N PHE A 33 -9.90 -12.36 -11.85
CA PHE A 33 -10.93 -12.32 -12.90
C PHE A 33 -11.08 -13.64 -13.67
N PHE A 34 -10.11 -14.55 -13.56
CA PHE A 34 -10.08 -15.81 -14.29
C PHE A 34 -10.36 -17.03 -13.40
N LEU A 35 -10.38 -16.85 -12.07
CA LEU A 35 -10.46 -17.96 -11.11
C LEU A 35 -11.80 -17.99 -10.36
N PRO A 36 -12.35 -19.20 -10.11
CA PRO A 36 -13.58 -19.35 -9.33
C PRO A 36 -13.39 -18.87 -7.87
N THR A 37 -14.43 -18.23 -7.34
CA THR A 37 -14.44 -17.53 -6.04
C THR A 37 -14.19 -18.40 -4.82
N ASN A 38 -14.38 -19.71 -4.91
CA ASN A 38 -14.23 -20.64 -3.80
C ASN A 38 -12.87 -21.35 -3.76
N SER A 39 -11.87 -20.84 -4.49
CA SER A 39 -10.52 -21.44 -4.46
C SER A 39 -9.72 -20.94 -3.25
N THR A 40 -8.89 -21.80 -2.67
CA THR A 40 -7.96 -21.46 -1.56
C THR A 40 -7.00 -20.31 -1.89
N LEU A 41 -6.84 -19.98 -3.17
CA LEU A 41 -6.10 -18.82 -3.65
C LEU A 41 -6.75 -17.49 -3.20
N TYR A 42 -8.06 -17.46 -2.96
CA TYR A 42 -8.77 -16.28 -2.46
C TYR A 42 -8.33 -15.93 -1.03
N ASP A 43 -8.18 -16.94 -0.16
CA ASP A 43 -7.74 -16.73 1.20
C ASP A 43 -6.29 -16.21 1.23
N LEU A 44 -5.41 -16.82 0.43
CA LEU A 44 -4.02 -16.37 0.27
C LEU A 44 -3.93 -14.92 -0.24
N PHE A 45 -4.81 -14.53 -1.16
CA PHE A 45 -4.90 -13.16 -1.65
C PHE A 45 -5.31 -12.18 -0.55
N GLY A 46 -6.35 -12.50 0.22
CA GLY A 46 -6.79 -11.69 1.35
C GLY A 46 -5.68 -11.47 2.38
N PHE A 47 -4.96 -12.53 2.75
CA PHE A 47 -3.82 -12.42 3.67
C PHE A 47 -2.68 -11.57 3.10
N ALA A 48 -2.28 -11.78 1.84
CA ALA A 48 -1.21 -11.02 1.21
C ALA A 48 -1.53 -9.51 1.17
N LEU A 49 -2.78 -9.17 0.88
CA LEU A 49 -3.27 -7.80 0.83
C LEU A 49 -3.27 -7.15 2.22
N ILE A 50 -3.76 -7.83 3.26
CA ILE A 50 -3.72 -7.32 4.63
C ILE A 50 -2.27 -7.12 5.11
N ILE A 51 -1.38 -8.07 4.83
CA ILE A 51 0.05 -7.93 5.18
C ILE A 51 0.66 -6.72 4.46
N SER A 52 0.37 -6.53 3.17
CA SER A 52 0.81 -5.37 2.39
C SER A 52 0.36 -4.05 3.01
N TRP A 53 -0.87 -3.98 3.51
CA TRP A 53 -1.40 -2.79 4.19
C TRP A 53 -0.60 -2.43 5.44
N PHE A 54 -0.35 -3.40 6.33
CA PHE A 54 0.42 -3.17 7.54
C PHE A 54 1.86 -2.75 7.24
N LEU A 55 2.48 -3.33 6.21
CA LEU A 55 3.85 -2.98 5.83
C LEU A 55 3.96 -1.58 5.25
N ASN A 56 3.02 -1.18 4.41
CA ASN A 56 2.99 0.19 3.89
C ASN A 56 2.69 1.20 5.01
N GLY A 57 1.79 0.87 5.95
CA GLY A 57 1.56 1.67 7.15
C GLY A 57 2.81 1.80 8.03
N ALA A 58 3.53 0.71 8.25
CA ALA A 58 4.80 0.71 8.97
C ALA A 58 5.85 1.56 8.24
N LEU A 59 5.90 1.48 6.90
CA LEU A 59 6.81 2.31 6.10
C LEU A 59 6.50 3.80 6.28
N VAL A 60 5.22 4.20 6.23
CA VAL A 60 4.81 5.59 6.51
C VAL A 60 5.27 6.05 7.89
N TYR A 61 5.07 5.22 8.91
CA TYR A 61 5.50 5.51 10.28
C TYR A 61 7.02 5.74 10.37
N PHE A 62 7.82 4.84 9.80
CA PHE A 62 9.28 5.00 9.80
C PHE A 62 9.74 6.19 8.95
N THR A 63 9.05 6.46 7.84
CA THR A 63 9.29 7.66 7.02
C THR A 63 9.03 8.92 7.83
N ASP A 64 7.97 9.01 8.62
CA ASP A 64 7.69 10.22 9.41
C ASP A 64 8.79 10.52 10.46
N ILE A 65 9.34 9.46 11.09
CA ILE A 65 10.38 9.56 12.13
C ILE A 65 11.73 9.98 11.56
N TYR A 66 12.17 9.35 10.46
CA TYR A 66 13.57 9.45 9.99
C TYR A 66 13.78 10.42 8.83
N LEU A 67 12.73 11.05 8.33
CA LEU A 67 12.82 11.91 7.16
C LEU A 67 13.14 13.36 7.54
N ASN A 68 14.13 13.94 6.86
CA ASN A 68 14.48 15.34 7.04
C ASN A 68 13.49 16.25 6.31
N LYS A 69 12.47 16.72 7.03
CA LYS A 69 11.41 17.60 6.51
C LYS A 69 11.88 19.00 6.09
N ASN A 70 13.15 19.37 6.35
CA ASN A 70 13.71 20.65 5.91
C ASN A 70 14.32 20.58 4.50
N PHE A 71 14.75 19.39 4.07
CA PHE A 71 15.37 19.17 2.77
C PHE A 71 14.33 18.97 1.66
N TYR A 72 14.61 19.40 0.42
CA TYR A 72 13.64 19.39 -0.67
C TYR A 72 13.10 17.97 -0.99
N MET A 73 13.97 16.95 -1.02
CA MET A 73 13.53 15.57 -1.23
C MET A 73 12.75 15.03 -0.03
N GLY A 74 13.16 15.38 1.20
CA GLY A 74 12.41 14.99 2.39
C GLY A 74 11.00 15.58 2.40
N LYS A 75 10.84 16.87 2.07
CA LYS A 75 9.51 17.49 1.89
C LYS A 75 8.66 16.80 0.83
N ARG A 76 9.27 16.31 -0.25
CA ARG A 76 8.57 15.59 -1.31
C ARG A 76 8.09 14.22 -0.84
N ILE A 77 8.96 13.44 -0.20
CA ILE A 77 8.62 12.11 0.34
C ILE A 77 7.56 12.23 1.44
N ASN A 78 7.64 13.26 2.29
CA ASN A 78 6.66 13.55 3.34
C ASN A 78 5.26 13.84 2.76
N ARG A 79 5.18 14.64 1.70
CA ARG A 79 3.89 14.89 1.04
C ARG A 79 3.32 13.62 0.41
N LEU A 80 4.18 12.78 -0.17
CA LEU A 80 3.78 11.49 -0.73
C LEU A 80 3.28 10.52 0.36
N SER A 81 3.87 10.50 1.55
CA SER A 81 3.38 9.64 2.64
C SER A 81 1.98 10.08 3.10
N TYR A 82 1.71 11.39 3.20
CA TYR A 82 0.37 11.90 3.51
C TYR A 82 -0.65 11.58 2.42
N TYR A 83 -0.29 11.77 1.14
CA TYR A 83 -1.18 11.40 0.04
C TYR A 83 -1.47 9.90 0.03
N TYR A 84 -0.45 9.08 0.26
CA TYR A 84 -0.63 7.64 0.39
C TYR A 84 -1.59 7.30 1.53
N LEU A 85 -1.42 7.89 2.71
CA LEU A 85 -2.28 7.62 3.87
C LEU A 85 -3.75 8.01 3.61
N ALA A 86 -3.99 9.19 3.02
CA ALA A 86 -5.34 9.63 2.66
C ALA A 86 -6.00 8.71 1.62
N LEU A 87 -5.25 8.33 0.58
CA LEU A 87 -5.73 7.39 -0.44
C LEU A 87 -5.95 6.00 0.13
N PHE A 88 -5.10 5.54 1.05
CA PHE A 88 -5.22 4.26 1.72
C PHE A 88 -6.50 4.17 2.56
N ILE A 89 -6.81 5.21 3.35
CA ILE A 89 -8.07 5.29 4.10
C ILE A 89 -9.26 5.28 3.14
N THR A 90 -9.20 6.07 2.07
CA THR A 90 -10.26 6.13 1.04
C THR A 90 -10.46 4.75 0.39
N SER A 91 -9.38 4.06 0.07
CA SER A 91 -9.40 2.69 -0.46
C SER A 91 -10.12 1.71 0.47
N ILE A 92 -9.80 1.73 1.77
CA ILE A 92 -10.44 0.84 2.74
C ILE A 92 -11.94 1.14 2.80
N LEU A 93 -12.34 2.42 2.87
CA LEU A 93 -13.75 2.80 2.89
C LEU A 93 -14.47 2.32 1.62
N LEU A 94 -13.87 2.51 0.43
CA LEU A 94 -14.42 2.03 -0.84
C LEU A 94 -14.61 0.51 -0.82
N MET A 95 -13.61 -0.26 -0.37
CA MET A 95 -13.71 -1.71 -0.28
C MET A 95 -14.78 -2.16 0.72
N VAL A 96 -14.83 -1.58 1.91
CA VAL A 96 -15.82 -1.93 2.96
C VAL A 96 -17.23 -1.64 2.49
N PHE A 97 -17.51 -0.42 2.00
CA PHE A 97 -18.83 -0.07 1.48
C PHE A 97 -19.20 -0.89 0.23
N GLY A 98 -18.22 -1.17 -0.63
CA GLY A 98 -18.43 -2.03 -1.79
C GLY A 98 -18.84 -3.45 -1.40
N ILE A 99 -18.18 -4.03 -0.38
CA ILE A 99 -18.53 -5.34 0.18
C ILE A 99 -19.95 -5.31 0.75
N ILE A 100 -20.29 -4.31 1.55
CA ILE A 100 -21.64 -4.15 2.13
C ILE A 100 -22.68 -4.11 1.00
N LEU A 101 -22.48 -3.27 -0.02
CA LEU A 101 -23.41 -3.18 -1.15
C LEU A 101 -23.55 -4.52 -1.89
N SER A 102 -22.43 -5.22 -2.14
CA SER A 102 -22.46 -6.52 -2.83
C SER A 102 -23.06 -7.66 -1.99
N ALA A 103 -23.01 -7.57 -0.66
CA ALA A 103 -23.51 -8.61 0.23
C ALA A 103 -25.03 -8.52 0.42
N PHE A 104 -25.60 -7.31 0.45
CA PHE A 104 -27.04 -7.11 0.67
C PHE A 104 -27.84 -6.97 -0.62
N ILE A 105 -27.20 -6.70 -1.76
CA ILE A 105 -27.87 -6.43 -3.04
C ILE A 105 -27.45 -7.47 -4.08
N ILE A 106 -28.38 -8.35 -4.44
CA ILE A 106 -28.10 -9.53 -5.28
C ILE A 106 -28.12 -9.21 -6.79
N SER A 107 -28.73 -8.09 -7.21
CA SER A 107 -28.79 -7.69 -8.62
C SER A 107 -29.02 -6.19 -8.81
N GLY A 108 -28.76 -5.71 -10.04
CA GLY A 108 -29.02 -4.33 -10.45
C GLY A 108 -27.82 -3.37 -10.34
N PRO A 109 -28.02 -2.08 -10.65
CA PRO A 109 -26.94 -1.09 -10.74
C PRO A 109 -26.12 -0.92 -9.46
N LEU A 110 -26.74 -1.12 -8.30
CA LEU A 110 -26.07 -1.00 -6.99
C LEU A 110 -25.04 -2.12 -6.76
N LEU A 111 -25.30 -3.34 -7.24
CA LEU A 111 -24.31 -4.44 -7.19
C LEU A 111 -23.09 -4.11 -8.08
N VAL A 112 -23.33 -3.55 -9.27
CA VAL A 112 -22.26 -3.13 -10.18
C VAL A 112 -21.42 -2.04 -9.53
N LEU A 113 -22.06 -1.05 -8.91
CA LEU A 113 -21.38 0.00 -8.14
C LEU A 113 -20.54 -0.58 -7.00
N GLY A 114 -21.07 -1.52 -6.22
CA GLY A 114 -20.34 -2.18 -5.13
C GLY A 114 -19.07 -2.87 -5.62
N ASN A 115 -19.15 -3.62 -6.72
CA ASN A 115 -17.98 -4.27 -7.33
C ASN A 115 -16.95 -3.25 -7.85
N ILE A 116 -17.39 -2.16 -8.49
CA ILE A 116 -16.50 -1.09 -8.95
C ILE A 116 -15.79 -0.45 -7.76
N MET A 117 -16.48 -0.22 -6.63
CA MET A 117 -15.86 0.33 -5.42
C MET A 117 -14.79 -0.59 -4.84
N ILE A 118 -15.04 -1.90 -4.79
CA ILE A 118 -14.06 -2.90 -4.34
C ILE A 118 -12.81 -2.86 -5.23
N ILE A 119 -12.99 -2.99 -6.55
CA ILE A 119 -11.88 -3.00 -7.52
C ILE A 119 -11.09 -1.69 -7.46
N THR A 120 -11.78 -0.55 -7.39
CA THR A 120 -11.16 0.77 -7.33
C THR A 120 -10.36 0.93 -6.04
N GLY A 121 -10.93 0.56 -4.89
CA GLY A 121 -10.25 0.62 -3.61
C GLY A 121 -8.98 -0.25 -3.59
N PHE A 122 -9.09 -1.48 -4.12
CA PHE A 122 -7.96 -2.40 -4.28
C PHE A 122 -6.84 -1.80 -5.14
N LEU A 123 -7.17 -1.26 -6.32
CA LEU A 123 -6.19 -0.69 -7.24
C LEU A 123 -5.51 0.53 -6.64
N ILE A 124 -6.26 1.45 -6.02
CA ILE A 124 -5.70 2.64 -5.39
C ILE A 124 -4.70 2.22 -4.29
N SER A 125 -5.07 1.29 -3.40
CA SER A 125 -4.18 0.91 -2.29
C SER A 125 -2.89 0.26 -2.77
N ASN A 126 -2.96 -0.59 -3.80
CA ASN A 126 -1.80 -1.33 -4.28
C ASN A 126 -0.92 -0.50 -5.22
N LEU A 127 -1.50 0.26 -6.15
CA LEU A 127 -0.73 1.11 -7.06
C LEU A 127 -0.02 2.24 -6.32
N TYR A 128 -0.71 2.93 -5.41
CA TYR A 128 -0.07 4.00 -4.63
C TYR A 128 0.87 3.45 -3.55
N GLY A 129 0.58 2.28 -2.95
CA GLY A 129 1.52 1.61 -2.05
C GLY A 129 2.82 1.21 -2.75
N PHE A 130 2.69 0.63 -3.95
CA PHE A 130 3.83 0.31 -4.81
C PHE A 130 4.64 1.57 -5.16
N HIS A 131 3.97 2.64 -5.60
CA HIS A 131 4.62 3.91 -5.92
C HIS A 131 5.37 4.48 -4.71
N PHE A 132 4.74 4.51 -3.54
CA PHE A 132 5.34 5.02 -2.31
C PHE A 132 6.59 4.22 -1.90
N CYS A 133 6.52 2.89 -1.99
CA CYS A 133 7.67 2.03 -1.71
C CYS A 133 8.83 2.25 -2.70
N ILE A 134 8.54 2.43 -4.00
CA ILE A 134 9.57 2.72 -5.02
C ILE A 134 10.26 4.05 -4.74
N VAL A 135 9.49 5.12 -4.50
CA VAL A 135 10.07 6.45 -4.25
C VAL A 135 10.94 6.41 -3.00
N THR A 136 10.48 5.74 -1.95
CA THR A 136 11.24 5.58 -0.70
C THR A 136 12.53 4.79 -0.92
N PHE A 137 12.45 3.66 -1.62
CA PHE A 137 13.60 2.81 -1.92
C PHE A 137 14.66 3.53 -2.77
N THR A 138 14.25 4.22 -3.82
CA THR A 138 15.16 4.93 -4.75
C THR A 138 15.85 6.11 -4.08
N ASN A 139 15.21 6.77 -3.11
CA ASN A 139 15.77 7.93 -2.42
C ASN A 139 16.46 7.60 -1.08
N ILE A 140 16.54 6.33 -0.67
CA ILE A 140 17.12 5.94 0.62
C ILE A 140 18.61 6.27 0.80
N ASN A 141 19.32 6.46 -0.31
CA ASN A 141 20.73 6.83 -0.32
C ASN A 141 20.97 8.35 -0.35
N ASN A 142 19.90 9.15 -0.48
CA ASN A 142 20.01 10.60 -0.47
C ASN A 142 20.24 11.09 0.97
N ARG A 143 21.50 11.35 1.33
CA ARG A 143 21.89 11.74 2.71
C ARG A 143 21.14 12.98 3.22
N GLY A 144 20.76 13.90 2.34
CA GLY A 144 20.00 15.09 2.73
C GLY A 144 18.54 14.80 3.09
N ALA A 145 17.96 13.73 2.54
CA ALA A 145 16.55 13.40 2.74
C ALA A 145 16.26 12.68 4.07
N TRP A 146 17.28 12.09 4.71
CA TRP A 146 17.11 11.22 5.86
C TRP A 146 18.01 11.63 7.02
N THR A 147 17.43 11.77 8.20
CA THR A 147 18.13 11.99 9.47
C THR A 147 18.23 10.64 10.18
N PHE A 148 19.17 9.80 9.73
CA PHE A 148 19.45 8.53 10.39
C PHE A 148 20.33 8.67 11.64
N GLU A 149 20.82 9.89 11.91
CA GLU A 149 21.66 10.28 13.06
C GLU A 149 20.97 10.04 14.41
#